data_AF-A0A0J9VUY4-F1
#
_entry.id   AF-A0A0J9VUY4-F1
#
_cell.length_a   1.000
_cell.length_b   1.000
_cell.length_c   1.000
_cell.angle_alpha   90.00
_cell.angle_beta   90.00
_cell.angle_gamma   90.00
#
_symmetry.space_group_name_H-M   'P 1'
#
loop_
_entity.id
_entity.type
_entity.pdbx_description
1 polymer ?
#
loop_
_entity_poly.entity_id
_entity_poly.type
_entity_poly.pdbx_seq_one_letter_code
_entity_poly.pdbx_strand_id
1 'polypeptide(L)'
;MKFTLLQFIGLALVFPATTSPVKNKEVAVQDVILEPNSDSSIIKGRAVSASANYLIYPKANSAIKDVEAFSKSLQSQAGKTKVDTVTDVNGKLLAWYATLSANQVAVINKSSVVGSIAPDAPLRTKAKSSGVAKRALKTDKKAQPELQMFSTAPGKKPSGYVYDDKAGQGVTIYVLDEGFNLRHKEFTSSPGRKRWIFSKGASGENDPDGHGSCCASKALGSTVGVAPKADLVAVKLQLTSWSLLKAWQAVVLDVKQNRLQGKAVVSNSKASIAWSVDRDERWFRDALETLLKNLETLDVVVVSSSGNFGTQFEVSTYPSLFANRTPIIVAGAVDNNGRLAPFSQGGPLVTTTAPGVAVKCAAMSGTSAYQAGKESTGTSFSTPAVAGLAAYFLSLDSLRPRLQVPGSVAMNVKALIQEYHYARVSGGPKVAWNAHTLLRS
;
A
#
# COMPACT_ATOMS: atom_id res chain seq x y z
N MET A 1 -19.80 25.40 60.36
CA MET A 1 -21.22 25.25 59.99
C MET A 1 -21.32 24.00 59.11
N LYS A 2 -22.11 22.95 59.44
CA LYS A 2 -23.59 22.84 59.45
C LYS A 2 -24.18 23.12 58.04
N PHE A 3 -25.01 22.30 57.35
CA PHE A 3 -25.64 20.94 57.43
C PHE A 3 -25.86 20.50 55.93
N THR A 4 -25.78 19.25 55.43
CA THR A 4 -26.78 18.11 55.37
C THR A 4 -28.22 18.47 54.93
N LEU A 5 -28.99 17.73 54.09
CA LEU A 5 -28.85 16.42 53.38
C LEU A 5 -29.98 16.19 52.32
N LEU A 6 -29.74 15.53 51.15
CA LEU A 6 -30.51 14.42 50.47
C LEU A 6 -30.33 14.45 48.92
N GLN A 7 -30.03 13.39 48.15
CA GLN A 7 -30.53 12.00 48.01
C GLN A 7 -31.87 11.86 47.24
N PHE A 8 -31.83 11.17 46.10
CA PHE A 8 -33.01 10.51 45.50
C PHE A 8 -32.65 9.08 45.07
N ILE A 9 -33.60 8.17 45.26
CA ILE A 9 -33.45 6.71 45.14
C ILE A 9 -34.22 6.24 43.89
N GLY A 10 -33.70 5.21 43.22
CA GLY A 10 -34.37 4.51 42.12
C GLY A 10 -33.82 3.10 41.96
N LEU A 11 -34.30 2.16 42.79
CA LEU A 11 -33.84 0.77 42.85
C LEU A 11 -34.98 -0.21 42.51
N ALA A 12 -34.80 -1.03 41.47
CA ALA A 12 -35.44 -2.34 41.22
C ALA A 12 -35.02 -2.85 39.81
N LEU A 13 -34.86 -4.14 39.49
CA LEU A 13 -34.71 -5.41 40.24
C LEU A 13 -34.08 -6.48 39.29
N VAL A 14 -33.89 -7.74 39.73
CA VAL A 14 -32.99 -8.76 39.11
C VAL A 14 -33.55 -10.21 39.19
N PHE A 15 -33.03 -11.29 38.55
CA PHE A 15 -31.69 -11.54 37.95
C PHE A 15 -31.66 -12.16 36.49
N PRO A 16 -31.63 -13.50 36.19
CA PRO A 16 -30.72 -13.96 35.10
C PRO A 16 -31.17 -15.11 34.13
N ALA A 17 -30.43 -15.29 33.02
CA ALA A 17 -30.13 -16.56 32.30
C ALA A 17 -29.17 -16.27 31.10
N THR A 18 -27.88 -16.67 31.09
CA THR A 18 -27.31 -17.91 30.46
C THR A 18 -27.72 -18.12 28.98
N THR A 19 -26.87 -18.32 27.96
CA THR A 19 -25.53 -18.96 27.86
C THR A 19 -24.63 -18.40 26.71
N SER A 20 -23.36 -18.82 26.67
CA SER A 20 -22.26 -18.40 25.76
C SER A 20 -22.30 -19.02 24.31
N PRO A 21 -21.22 -19.05 23.51
CA PRO A 21 -20.82 -17.98 22.58
C PRO A 21 -20.65 -18.43 21.10
N VAL A 22 -20.92 -17.56 20.11
CA VAL A 22 -20.65 -17.88 18.69
C VAL A 22 -19.72 -16.85 18.05
N LYS A 23 -18.64 -17.35 17.45
CA LYS A 23 -17.64 -16.58 16.69
C LYS A 23 -18.20 -16.20 15.31
N ASN A 24 -18.35 -14.92 15.02
CA ASN A 24 -18.46 -14.47 13.63
C ASN A 24 -17.14 -13.88 13.14
N LYS A 25 -16.59 -14.51 12.09
CA LYS A 25 -15.50 -13.96 11.29
C LYS A 25 -16.08 -12.92 10.34
N GLU A 26 -15.39 -11.81 10.15
CA GLU A 26 -15.52 -11.05 8.91
C GLU A 26 -15.03 -11.90 7.73
N VAL A 27 -15.71 -11.80 6.60
CA VAL A 27 -15.11 -11.96 5.27
C VAL A 27 -15.62 -10.80 4.44
N ALA A 28 -14.71 -9.91 4.04
CA ALA A 28 -15.04 -8.83 3.12
C ALA A 28 -15.35 -9.40 1.73
N VAL A 29 -16.40 -8.87 1.11
CA VAL A 29 -16.68 -9.03 -0.32
C VAL A 29 -15.62 -8.24 -1.10
N GLN A 30 -15.22 -8.75 -2.26
CA GLN A 30 -14.61 -7.90 -3.28
C GLN A 30 -15.02 -8.36 -4.67
N ASP A 31 -15.81 -7.51 -5.33
CA ASP A 31 -16.25 -7.70 -6.71
C ASP A 31 -15.07 -7.58 -7.68
N VAL A 32 -15.08 -8.42 -8.72
CA VAL A 32 -14.09 -8.41 -9.79
C VAL A 32 -14.79 -8.02 -11.09
N ILE A 33 -14.40 -6.88 -11.68
CA ILE A 33 -14.86 -6.47 -13.01
C ILE A 33 -14.18 -7.33 -14.07
N LEU A 34 -14.94 -7.73 -15.08
CA LEU A 34 -14.57 -8.73 -16.09
C LEU A 34 -14.73 -8.15 -17.49
N GLU A 35 -13.79 -8.48 -18.38
CA GLU A 35 -13.99 -8.30 -19.82
C GLU A 35 -14.44 -9.61 -20.48
N PRO A 36 -15.38 -9.55 -21.46
CA PRO A 36 -15.95 -10.72 -22.09
C PRO A 36 -14.99 -11.33 -23.12
N ASN A 37 -14.77 -12.64 -23.02
CA ASN A 37 -13.96 -13.35 -24.01
C ASN A 37 -14.82 -13.73 -25.23
N SER A 38 -14.45 -13.24 -26.40
CA SER A 38 -15.05 -13.64 -27.68
C SER A 38 -14.50 -14.99 -28.13
N ASP A 39 -15.24 -16.08 -27.92
CA ASP A 39 -14.95 -17.33 -28.62
C ASP A 39 -16.23 -18.08 -29.01
N SER A 40 -16.55 -18.00 -30.30
CA SER A 40 -17.71 -18.64 -30.91
C SER A 40 -17.33 -20.01 -31.46
N SER A 41 -17.51 -21.06 -30.68
CA SER A 41 -17.44 -22.43 -31.19
C SER A 41 -18.67 -23.26 -30.81
N ILE A 42 -19.18 -23.98 -31.81
CA ILE A 42 -20.48 -24.62 -31.85
C ILE A 42 -20.43 -25.98 -31.14
N ILE A 43 -21.38 -26.25 -30.24
CA ILE A 43 -21.74 -27.63 -29.87
C ILE A 43 -23.13 -27.94 -30.43
N LYS A 44 -23.18 -28.80 -31.45
CA LYS A 44 -24.42 -29.41 -31.94
C LYS A 44 -24.81 -30.59 -31.03
N GLY A 45 -26.12 -30.74 -30.77
CA GLY A 45 -26.71 -32.07 -30.66
C GLY A 45 -26.70 -32.76 -29.29
N ARG A 46 -27.16 -32.10 -28.22
CA ARG A 46 -27.89 -32.81 -27.14
C ARG A 46 -28.87 -31.85 -26.46
N ALA A 47 -30.16 -32.19 -26.46
CA ALA A 47 -31.14 -31.44 -25.69
C ALA A 47 -30.91 -31.71 -24.20
N VAL A 48 -30.49 -30.69 -23.46
CA VAL A 48 -30.34 -30.74 -22.01
C VAL A 48 -31.21 -29.62 -21.43
N SER A 49 -32.32 -29.98 -20.80
CA SER A 49 -33.27 -29.07 -20.17
C SER A 49 -32.78 -28.54 -18.82
N ALA A 50 -31.48 -28.23 -18.71
CA ALA A 50 -30.90 -27.63 -17.52
C ALA A 50 -31.18 -26.11 -17.52
N SER A 51 -31.71 -25.59 -16.42
CA SER A 51 -31.64 -24.15 -16.16
C SER A 51 -30.20 -23.80 -15.75
N ALA A 52 -29.70 -22.69 -16.26
CA ALA A 52 -28.42 -22.10 -15.86
C ALA A 52 -28.65 -20.72 -15.24
N ASN A 53 -27.66 -20.20 -14.53
CA ASN A 53 -27.72 -18.84 -13.98
C ASN A 53 -27.27 -17.83 -15.04
N TYR A 54 -27.92 -16.67 -15.07
CA TYR A 54 -27.67 -15.59 -16.02
C TYR A 54 -27.61 -14.24 -15.32
N LEU A 55 -26.67 -13.41 -15.77
CA LEU A 55 -26.65 -11.98 -15.52
C LEU A 55 -27.39 -11.27 -16.66
N ILE A 56 -28.30 -10.38 -16.31
CA ILE A 56 -29.16 -9.65 -17.25
C ILE A 56 -28.99 -8.16 -16.98
N TYR A 57 -28.60 -7.41 -18.01
CA TYR A 57 -28.33 -5.98 -17.88
C TYR A 57 -29.42 -5.16 -18.57
N PRO A 58 -29.95 -4.10 -17.93
CA PRO A 58 -30.88 -3.17 -18.58
C PRO A 58 -30.16 -2.38 -19.68
N LYS A 59 -30.91 -1.83 -20.64
CA LYS A 59 -30.37 -0.86 -21.58
C LYS A 59 -29.98 0.42 -20.84
N ALA A 60 -28.92 1.07 -21.33
CA ALA A 60 -28.61 2.44 -20.91
C ALA A 60 -29.85 3.32 -21.10
N ASN A 61 -30.21 4.08 -20.07
CA ASN A 61 -31.35 5.00 -20.02
C ASN A 61 -32.76 4.37 -20.07
N SER A 62 -32.93 3.07 -19.75
CA SER A 62 -34.28 2.52 -19.48
C SER A 62 -34.96 3.28 -18.33
N ALA A 63 -36.25 3.60 -18.49
CA ALA A 63 -37.01 4.30 -17.45
C ALA A 63 -37.29 3.38 -16.25
N ILE A 64 -37.23 3.93 -15.04
CA ILE A 64 -37.34 3.18 -13.77
C ILE A 64 -38.61 2.32 -13.74
N LYS A 65 -39.76 2.88 -14.14
CA LYS A 65 -41.04 2.15 -14.23
C LYS A 65 -40.99 0.89 -15.12
N ASP A 66 -40.21 0.92 -16.20
CA ASP A 66 -40.13 -0.19 -17.16
C ASP A 66 -39.17 -1.27 -16.64
N VAL A 67 -38.11 -0.86 -15.93
CA VAL A 67 -37.20 -1.72 -15.17
C VAL A 67 -37.95 -2.43 -14.04
N GLU A 68 -38.81 -1.74 -13.29
CA GLU A 68 -39.65 -2.35 -12.25
C GLU A 68 -40.70 -3.31 -12.81
N ALA A 69 -41.36 -2.95 -13.92
CA ALA A 69 -42.32 -3.82 -14.60
C ALA A 69 -41.65 -5.09 -15.14
N PHE A 70 -40.47 -4.96 -15.75
CA PHE A 70 -39.68 -6.09 -16.19
C PHE A 70 -39.21 -6.97 -15.01
N SER A 71 -38.80 -6.37 -13.88
CA SER A 71 -38.42 -7.12 -12.66
C SER A 71 -39.55 -8.04 -12.17
N LYS A 72 -40.79 -7.54 -12.14
CA LYS A 72 -41.98 -8.32 -11.78
C LYS A 72 -42.26 -9.44 -12.80
N SER A 73 -42.08 -9.16 -14.09
CA SER A 73 -42.22 -10.15 -15.16
C SER A 73 -41.17 -11.27 -15.07
N LEU A 74 -39.91 -10.92 -14.81
CA LEU A 74 -38.80 -11.85 -14.60
C LEU A 74 -39.05 -12.76 -13.39
N GLN A 75 -39.50 -12.20 -12.27
CA GLN A 75 -39.90 -12.96 -11.08
C GLN A 75 -41.07 -13.93 -11.34
N SER A 76 -42.01 -13.55 -12.20
CA SER A 76 -43.11 -14.43 -12.63
C SER A 76 -42.61 -15.59 -13.50
N GLN A 77 -41.71 -15.29 -14.45
CA GLN A 77 -41.18 -16.28 -15.40
C GLN A 77 -40.18 -17.26 -14.76
N ALA A 78 -39.29 -16.80 -13.89
CA ALA A 78 -38.24 -17.62 -13.27
C ALA A 78 -38.64 -18.18 -11.89
N GLY A 79 -39.62 -17.55 -11.23
CA GLY A 79 -39.96 -17.77 -9.82
C GLY A 79 -39.21 -16.80 -8.90
N LYS A 80 -39.92 -16.17 -7.95
CA LYS A 80 -39.39 -15.12 -7.07
C LYS A 80 -38.09 -15.51 -6.33
N THR A 81 -37.96 -16.77 -5.91
CA THR A 81 -36.78 -17.28 -5.18
C THR A 81 -35.57 -17.56 -6.08
N LYS A 82 -35.70 -17.36 -7.39
CA LYS A 82 -34.65 -17.57 -8.39
C LYS A 82 -34.25 -16.28 -9.12
N VAL A 83 -34.61 -15.12 -8.58
CA VAL A 83 -34.29 -13.80 -9.13
C VAL A 83 -33.73 -12.93 -8.02
N ASP A 84 -32.55 -12.35 -8.25
CA ASP A 84 -31.89 -11.39 -7.38
C ASP A 84 -31.46 -10.15 -8.19
N THR A 85 -31.05 -9.08 -7.51
CA THR A 85 -30.79 -7.77 -8.11
C THR A 85 -29.60 -7.05 -7.48
N VAL A 86 -28.75 -6.45 -8.31
CA VAL A 86 -27.67 -5.56 -7.87
C VAL A 86 -28.03 -4.11 -8.23
N THR A 87 -27.88 -3.19 -7.28
CA THR A 87 -28.11 -1.75 -7.45
C THR A 87 -26.85 -0.94 -7.19
N ASP A 88 -26.81 0.30 -7.68
CA ASP A 88 -25.81 1.29 -7.25
C ASP A 88 -26.13 1.86 -5.86
N VAL A 89 -25.25 2.75 -5.38
CA VAL A 89 -25.37 3.43 -4.08
C VAL A 89 -26.61 4.32 -3.92
N ASN A 90 -27.30 4.63 -5.03
CA ASN A 90 -28.53 5.43 -5.05
C ASN A 90 -29.79 4.54 -5.26
N GLY A 91 -29.64 3.21 -5.22
CA GLY A 91 -30.72 2.25 -5.43
C GLY A 91 -31.11 2.04 -6.90
N LYS A 92 -30.36 2.60 -7.87
CA LYS A 92 -30.61 2.35 -9.30
C LYS A 92 -30.15 0.95 -9.67
N LEU A 93 -31.01 0.15 -10.29
CA LEU A 93 -30.66 -1.18 -10.74
C LEU A 93 -29.50 -1.18 -11.76
N LEU A 94 -28.52 -2.05 -11.52
CA LEU A 94 -27.37 -2.32 -12.40
C LEU A 94 -27.54 -3.63 -13.16
N ALA A 95 -28.03 -4.70 -12.52
CA ALA A 95 -28.28 -5.99 -13.16
C ALA A 95 -29.31 -6.84 -12.38
N TRP A 96 -29.96 -7.77 -13.08
CA TRP A 96 -30.65 -8.91 -12.49
C TRP A 96 -29.76 -10.16 -12.56
N TYR A 97 -29.91 -11.05 -11.58
CA TYR A 97 -29.40 -12.41 -11.60
C TYR A 97 -30.59 -13.37 -11.62
N ALA A 98 -30.63 -14.34 -12.55
CA ALA A 98 -31.74 -15.29 -12.61
C ALA A 98 -31.35 -16.70 -13.07
N THR A 99 -31.97 -17.73 -12.48
CA THR A 99 -31.87 -19.12 -12.94
C THR A 99 -32.92 -19.39 -14.02
N LEU A 100 -32.48 -19.55 -15.28
CA LEU A 100 -33.33 -19.62 -16.47
C LEU A 100 -33.02 -20.86 -17.32
N SER A 101 -34.05 -21.46 -17.92
CA SER A 101 -33.91 -22.36 -19.07
C SER A 101 -33.63 -21.58 -20.36
N ALA A 102 -33.09 -22.26 -21.38
CA ALA A 102 -32.85 -21.67 -22.70
C ALA A 102 -34.10 -21.02 -23.33
N ASN A 103 -35.30 -21.58 -23.07
CA ASN A 103 -36.56 -21.01 -23.55
C ASN A 103 -36.90 -19.68 -22.85
N GLN A 104 -36.71 -19.60 -21.52
CA GLN A 104 -36.92 -18.36 -20.77
C GLN A 104 -35.92 -17.28 -21.21
N VAL A 105 -34.64 -17.64 -21.43
CA VAL A 105 -33.62 -16.74 -22.00
C VAL A 105 -34.07 -16.16 -23.35
N ALA A 106 -34.59 -17.01 -24.26
CA ALA A 106 -35.06 -16.58 -25.57
C ALA A 106 -36.32 -15.68 -25.53
N VAL A 107 -37.14 -15.78 -24.48
CA VAL A 107 -38.27 -14.85 -24.22
C VAL A 107 -37.75 -13.53 -23.64
N ILE A 108 -36.91 -13.60 -22.61
CA ILE A 108 -36.35 -12.43 -21.90
C ILE A 108 -35.52 -11.54 -22.83
N ASN A 109 -34.71 -12.13 -23.72
CA ASN A 109 -33.85 -11.39 -24.64
C ASN A 109 -34.62 -10.58 -25.71
N LYS A 110 -35.95 -10.76 -25.82
CA LYS A 110 -36.84 -9.93 -26.67
C LYS A 110 -37.42 -8.71 -25.94
N SER A 111 -37.19 -8.58 -24.64
CA SER A 111 -37.66 -7.45 -23.84
C SER A 111 -37.05 -6.14 -24.35
N SER A 112 -37.88 -5.10 -24.50
CA SER A 112 -37.41 -3.76 -24.87
C SER A 112 -36.46 -3.16 -23.83
N VAL A 113 -36.51 -3.64 -22.58
CA VAL A 113 -35.71 -3.17 -21.43
C VAL A 113 -34.34 -3.85 -21.34
N VAL A 114 -34.18 -5.07 -21.84
CA VAL A 114 -32.92 -5.84 -21.73
C VAL A 114 -31.90 -5.37 -22.76
N GLY A 115 -30.72 -4.98 -22.30
CA GLY A 115 -29.59 -4.58 -23.14
C GLY A 115 -28.68 -5.75 -23.50
N SER A 116 -28.42 -6.64 -22.54
CA SER A 116 -27.67 -7.87 -22.76
C SER A 116 -28.01 -8.94 -21.72
N ILE A 117 -27.73 -10.20 -22.06
CA ILE A 117 -27.85 -11.35 -21.17
C ILE A 117 -26.60 -12.24 -21.36
N ALA A 118 -25.98 -12.66 -20.26
CA ALA A 118 -24.79 -13.49 -20.26
C ALA A 118 -24.94 -14.63 -19.25
N PRO A 119 -24.49 -15.86 -19.57
CA PRO A 119 -24.45 -16.93 -18.58
C PRO A 119 -23.44 -16.59 -17.47
N ASP A 120 -23.77 -17.01 -16.25
CA ASP A 120 -22.88 -16.94 -15.08
C ASP A 120 -21.70 -17.90 -15.26
N ALA A 121 -20.67 -17.44 -15.94
CA ALA A 121 -19.47 -18.20 -16.26
C ALA A 121 -18.42 -18.06 -15.15
N PRO A 122 -17.76 -19.15 -14.70
CA PRO A 122 -16.77 -19.09 -13.63
C PRO A 122 -15.55 -18.26 -14.02
N LEU A 123 -15.13 -17.37 -13.13
CA LEU A 123 -14.07 -16.39 -13.38
C LEU A 123 -12.70 -17.08 -13.39
N ARG A 124 -12.06 -17.15 -14.56
CA ARG A 124 -10.75 -17.82 -14.73
C ARG A 124 -9.61 -16.98 -14.20
N THR A 125 -9.32 -17.08 -12.90
CA THR A 125 -8.09 -16.54 -12.32
C THR A 125 -6.90 -17.51 -12.54
N LYS A 126 -5.81 -17.03 -13.15
CA LYS A 126 -4.52 -17.76 -13.17
C LYS A 126 -3.73 -17.46 -11.90
N ALA A 127 -4.20 -17.95 -10.76
CA ALA A 127 -3.45 -17.94 -9.51
C ALA A 127 -2.76 -19.30 -9.30
N LYS A 128 -1.42 -19.34 -9.31
CA LYS A 128 -0.70 -20.44 -8.67
C LYS A 128 -0.93 -20.32 -7.16
N SER A 129 -1.61 -21.28 -6.57
CA SER A 129 -1.67 -21.44 -5.12
C SER A 129 -0.29 -21.89 -4.61
N SER A 130 0.56 -20.93 -4.26
CA SER A 130 1.62 -21.19 -3.30
C SER A 130 0.97 -21.55 -1.98
N GLY A 131 1.12 -22.79 -1.51
CA GLY A 131 0.72 -23.15 -0.16
C GLY A 131 1.34 -22.18 0.84
N VAL A 132 0.56 -21.73 1.82
CA VAL A 132 1.03 -20.79 2.85
C VAL A 132 2.13 -21.48 3.64
N ALA A 133 3.38 -21.17 3.34
CA ALA A 133 4.52 -21.70 4.05
C ALA A 133 4.48 -21.18 5.49
N LYS A 134 4.71 -22.06 6.47
CA LYS A 134 4.74 -21.67 7.89
C LYS A 134 5.70 -20.50 8.07
N ARG A 135 5.17 -19.42 8.66
CA ARG A 135 5.87 -18.15 8.88
C ARG A 135 7.19 -18.35 9.61
N ALA A 136 8.31 -18.05 8.94
CA ALA A 136 9.65 -18.25 9.48
C ALA A 136 10.21 -16.92 10.02
N LEU A 137 10.12 -16.70 11.33
CA LEU A 137 10.71 -15.52 11.97
C LEU A 137 12.22 -15.68 12.18
N LYS A 138 12.95 -14.60 11.96
CA LYS A 138 14.37 -14.42 12.34
C LYS A 138 14.49 -13.34 13.41
N THR A 139 15.52 -13.45 14.23
CA THR A 139 15.87 -12.47 15.27
C THR A 139 17.34 -12.10 15.15
N ASP A 140 17.65 -10.86 14.82
CA ASP A 140 18.99 -10.31 14.97
C ASP A 140 19.14 -9.61 16.32
N LYS A 141 19.88 -10.23 17.23
CA LYS A 141 20.19 -9.69 18.56
C LYS A 141 21.26 -8.59 18.55
N LYS A 142 21.98 -8.39 17.44
CA LYS A 142 23.03 -7.38 17.24
C LYS A 142 22.56 -6.21 16.35
N ALA A 143 21.29 -6.22 15.94
CA ALA A 143 20.69 -5.17 15.14
C ALA A 143 20.86 -3.79 15.80
N GLN A 144 21.09 -2.76 14.98
CA GLN A 144 21.25 -1.39 15.46
C GLN A 144 19.95 -0.90 16.14
N PRO A 145 20.03 0.02 17.13
CA PRO A 145 18.86 0.47 17.90
C PRO A 145 17.68 0.93 17.01
N GLU A 146 17.97 1.57 15.87
CA GLU A 146 16.95 1.98 14.92
C GLU A 146 16.15 0.82 14.33
N LEU A 147 16.78 -0.32 14.03
CA LEU A 147 16.08 -1.52 13.54
C LEU A 147 15.31 -2.19 14.69
N GLN A 148 15.88 -2.24 15.90
CA GLN A 148 15.16 -2.78 17.05
C GLN A 148 13.86 -2.00 17.31
N MET A 149 13.83 -0.69 17.05
CA MET A 149 12.61 0.11 17.17
C MET A 149 11.50 -0.32 16.22
N PHE A 150 11.82 -0.76 14.99
CA PHE A 150 10.83 -1.30 14.04
C PHE A 150 10.22 -2.64 14.49
N SER A 151 10.86 -3.37 15.40
CA SER A 151 10.39 -4.68 15.87
C SER A 151 9.79 -4.63 17.28
N THR A 152 10.31 -3.78 18.16
CA THR A 152 9.85 -3.67 19.56
C THR A 152 8.33 -3.47 19.59
N ALA A 153 7.63 -4.30 20.37
CA ALA A 153 6.17 -4.28 20.48
C ALA A 153 5.71 -3.29 21.58
N PRO A 154 4.44 -2.81 21.53
CA PRO A 154 3.89 -1.94 22.58
C PRO A 154 4.07 -2.51 24.00
N GLY A 155 4.57 -1.68 24.92
CA GLY A 155 4.82 -2.07 26.31
C GLY A 155 5.98 -3.06 26.52
N LYS A 156 6.80 -3.34 25.50
CA LYS A 156 7.99 -4.22 25.62
C LYS A 156 9.29 -3.41 25.50
N LYS A 157 10.36 -3.95 26.08
CA LYS A 157 11.73 -3.44 25.89
C LYS A 157 12.32 -4.02 24.58
N PRO A 158 13.25 -3.31 23.91
CA PRO A 158 13.99 -3.86 22.77
C PRO A 158 14.73 -5.15 23.14
N SER A 159 14.72 -6.13 22.23
CA SER A 159 15.36 -7.44 22.41
C SER A 159 16.05 -7.94 21.13
N GLY A 160 16.43 -7.01 20.25
CA GLY A 160 16.85 -7.28 18.87
C GLY A 160 15.80 -6.91 17.83
N TYR A 161 16.11 -7.16 16.56
CA TYR A 161 15.22 -6.99 15.42
C TYR A 161 14.62 -8.33 15.02
N VAL A 162 13.33 -8.53 15.28
CA VAL A 162 12.56 -9.72 14.88
C VAL A 162 11.79 -9.39 13.61
N TYR A 163 11.94 -10.21 12.57
CA TYR A 163 11.32 -10.01 11.26
C TYR A 163 11.03 -11.34 10.57
N ASP A 164 10.08 -11.34 9.65
CA ASP A 164 9.81 -12.46 8.76
C ASP A 164 10.97 -12.70 7.77
N ASP A 165 11.42 -13.94 7.59
CA ASP A 165 12.49 -14.28 6.64
C ASP A 165 12.16 -13.88 5.19
N LYS A 166 10.89 -13.65 4.82
CA LYS A 166 10.56 -13.03 3.53
C LYS A 166 11.27 -11.69 3.34
N ALA A 167 11.32 -10.83 4.36
CA ALA A 167 12.20 -9.65 4.43
C ALA A 167 12.29 -8.77 3.16
N GLY A 168 11.18 -8.59 2.42
CA GLY A 168 11.13 -7.82 1.16
C GLY A 168 11.29 -8.63 -0.12
N GLN A 169 11.48 -9.95 -0.04
CA GLN A 169 11.68 -10.84 -1.19
C GLN A 169 10.54 -10.71 -2.21
N GLY A 170 10.92 -10.50 -3.48
CA GLY A 170 9.98 -10.35 -4.60
C GLY A 170 9.39 -8.95 -4.75
N VAL A 171 9.80 -7.99 -3.91
CA VAL A 171 9.46 -6.57 -4.01
C VAL A 171 10.69 -5.79 -4.50
N THR A 172 10.46 -4.79 -5.35
CA THR A 172 11.50 -3.89 -5.86
C THR A 172 11.40 -2.54 -5.16
N ILE A 173 12.51 -2.05 -4.58
CA ILE A 173 12.62 -0.70 -4.02
C ILE A 173 13.42 0.17 -4.99
N TYR A 174 12.80 1.23 -5.48
CA TYR A 174 13.47 2.32 -6.19
C TYR A 174 13.90 3.37 -5.17
N VAL A 175 15.17 3.77 -5.21
CA VAL A 175 15.69 4.87 -4.40
C VAL A 175 16.14 5.97 -5.35
N LEU A 176 15.58 7.17 -5.19
CA LEU A 176 15.90 8.34 -6.02
C LEU A 176 16.90 9.22 -5.29
N ASP A 177 18.10 9.35 -5.85
CA ASP A 177 19.21 10.08 -5.24
C ASP A 177 20.25 10.53 -6.27
N GLU A 178 21.24 11.32 -5.85
CA GLU A 178 22.31 11.82 -6.73
C GLU A 178 23.44 10.80 -6.95
N GLY A 179 23.50 9.71 -6.19
CA GLY A 179 24.50 8.67 -6.38
C GLY A 179 24.45 7.54 -5.36
N PHE A 180 25.16 6.43 -5.66
CA PHE A 180 25.14 5.21 -4.85
C PHE A 180 26.45 4.44 -4.99
N ASN A 181 27.00 3.95 -3.88
CA ASN A 181 28.14 3.04 -3.84
C ASN A 181 27.65 1.60 -3.69
N LEU A 182 27.16 1.00 -4.78
CA LEU A 182 26.63 -0.38 -4.77
C LEU A 182 27.70 -1.47 -4.56
N ARG A 183 28.98 -1.09 -4.47
CA ARG A 183 30.11 -1.98 -4.12
C ARG A 183 30.25 -2.18 -2.60
N HIS A 184 29.49 -1.44 -1.79
CA HIS A 184 29.46 -1.61 -0.35
C HIS A 184 28.82 -2.95 0.06
N LYS A 185 29.35 -3.58 1.13
CA LYS A 185 28.89 -4.89 1.62
C LYS A 185 27.43 -4.94 2.04
N GLU A 186 26.82 -3.82 2.43
CA GLU A 186 25.38 -3.74 2.68
C GLU A 186 24.59 -4.14 1.43
N PHE A 187 25.09 -3.82 0.24
CA PHE A 187 24.46 -4.18 -1.02
C PHE A 187 24.97 -5.52 -1.55
N THR A 188 26.28 -5.77 -1.60
CA THR A 188 26.82 -7.02 -2.18
C THR A 188 26.47 -8.26 -1.36
N SER A 189 26.20 -8.13 -0.06
CA SER A 189 25.77 -9.25 0.79
C SER A 189 24.24 -9.40 0.89
N SER A 190 23.44 -8.43 0.43
CA SER A 190 21.99 -8.59 0.32
C SER A 190 21.64 -9.47 -0.89
N PRO A 191 20.75 -10.48 -0.77
CA PRO A 191 20.48 -11.43 -1.86
C PRO A 191 19.59 -10.89 -2.99
N GLY A 192 18.92 -9.76 -2.82
CA GLY A 192 18.14 -9.12 -3.88
C GLY A 192 19.01 -8.66 -5.06
N ARG A 193 18.42 -8.46 -6.24
CA ARG A 193 19.09 -7.96 -7.44
C ARG A 193 19.28 -6.44 -7.38
N LYS A 194 20.37 -5.94 -7.94
CA LYS A 194 20.78 -4.53 -7.89
C LYS A 194 20.90 -4.06 -9.34
N ARG A 195 20.20 -2.97 -9.69
CA ARG A 195 20.23 -2.40 -11.03
C ARG A 195 20.15 -0.89 -10.99
N TRP A 196 20.49 -0.26 -12.10
CA TRP A 196 20.55 1.19 -12.25
C TRP A 196 19.44 1.71 -13.16
N ILE A 197 18.99 2.92 -12.86
CA ILE A 197 18.35 3.82 -13.82
C ILE A 197 19.12 5.14 -13.74
N PHE A 198 19.60 5.64 -14.87
CA PHE A 198 20.19 6.98 -14.96
C PHE A 198 19.16 7.93 -15.55
N SER A 199 18.79 8.96 -14.80
CA SER A 199 17.94 10.03 -15.31
C SER A 199 18.70 10.90 -16.33
N LYS A 200 17.98 11.77 -17.03
CA LYS A 200 18.58 12.68 -18.03
C LYS A 200 19.66 13.54 -17.35
N GLY A 201 20.87 13.50 -17.90
CA GLY A 201 22.06 14.21 -17.41
C GLY A 201 22.88 13.45 -16.38
N ALA A 202 22.34 12.41 -15.73
CA ALA A 202 23.07 11.59 -14.77
C ALA A 202 23.87 10.48 -15.47
N SER A 203 25.05 10.16 -14.94
CA SER A 203 25.91 9.05 -15.36
C SER A 203 26.88 8.66 -14.24
N GLY A 204 27.49 7.47 -14.34
CA GLY A 204 28.50 6.99 -13.41
C GLY A 204 27.96 6.37 -12.11
N GLU A 205 28.68 5.37 -11.59
CA GLU A 205 28.30 4.61 -10.38
C GLU A 205 28.87 5.22 -9.07
N ASN A 206 29.12 6.52 -9.04
CA ASN A 206 29.62 7.20 -7.84
C ASN A 206 28.48 7.67 -6.93
N ASP A 207 28.80 7.82 -5.64
CA ASP A 207 28.02 8.59 -4.69
C ASP A 207 28.83 9.83 -4.30
N PRO A 208 28.40 11.06 -4.65
CA PRO A 208 29.20 12.26 -4.43
C PRO A 208 29.26 12.71 -2.97
N ASP A 209 28.25 12.39 -2.16
CA ASP A 209 28.16 12.80 -0.74
C ASP A 209 27.77 11.68 0.22
N GLY A 210 27.44 10.48 -0.29
CA GLY A 210 27.08 9.32 0.53
C GLY A 210 25.60 9.22 0.86
N HIS A 211 24.79 10.21 0.46
CA HIS A 211 23.39 10.29 0.85
C HIS A 211 22.58 9.11 0.29
N GLY A 212 22.74 8.78 -0.99
CA GLY A 212 21.99 7.70 -1.63
C GLY A 212 22.46 6.30 -1.18
N SER A 213 23.75 6.10 -0.91
CA SER A 213 24.26 4.88 -0.26
C SER A 213 23.67 4.71 1.14
N CYS A 214 23.63 5.80 1.91
CA CYS A 214 23.03 5.78 3.23
C CYS A 214 21.55 5.39 3.12
N CYS A 215 20.79 6.08 2.26
CA CYS A 215 19.37 5.84 2.06
C CYS A 215 19.07 4.40 1.60
N ALA A 216 19.70 3.93 0.52
CA ALA A 216 19.48 2.57 0.02
C ALA A 216 19.86 1.49 1.04
N SER A 217 20.90 1.72 1.85
CA SER A 217 21.27 0.78 2.91
C SER A 217 20.23 0.72 4.05
N LYS A 218 19.58 1.84 4.41
CA LYS A 218 18.47 1.83 5.39
C LYS A 218 17.20 1.15 4.88
N ALA A 219 16.98 1.13 3.56
CA ALA A 219 15.90 0.34 2.96
C ALA A 219 16.19 -1.16 2.97
N LEU A 220 17.33 -1.59 2.40
CA LEU A 220 17.59 -3.00 2.05
C LEU A 220 19.06 -3.46 2.22
N GLY A 221 19.85 -2.73 3.00
CA GLY A 221 21.19 -3.17 3.41
C GLY A 221 21.14 -4.44 4.26
N SER A 222 22.08 -5.35 4.04
CA SER A 222 22.12 -6.68 4.65
C SER A 222 22.18 -6.69 6.19
N THR A 223 22.69 -5.62 6.82
CA THR A 223 22.76 -5.51 8.30
C THR A 223 22.07 -4.25 8.87
N VAL A 224 21.87 -3.21 8.05
CA VAL A 224 21.25 -1.95 8.51
C VAL A 224 19.89 -1.64 7.86
N GLY A 225 19.42 -2.49 6.94
CA GLY A 225 18.17 -2.33 6.21
C GLY A 225 16.98 -3.05 6.82
N VAL A 226 15.78 -2.52 6.55
CA VAL A 226 14.51 -3.11 7.03
C VAL A 226 14.08 -4.31 6.18
N ALA A 227 14.34 -4.26 4.86
CA ALA A 227 13.97 -5.28 3.87
C ALA A 227 15.18 -5.82 3.08
N PRO A 228 16.13 -6.53 3.73
CA PRO A 228 17.39 -6.97 3.10
C PRO A 228 17.25 -7.93 1.91
N LYS A 229 16.07 -8.52 1.67
CA LYS A 229 15.82 -9.41 0.52
C LYS A 229 15.10 -8.73 -0.66
N ALA A 230 14.81 -7.43 -0.57
CA ALA A 230 14.23 -6.68 -1.69
C ALA A 230 15.24 -6.46 -2.83
N ASP A 231 14.73 -6.36 -4.05
CA ASP A 231 15.52 -5.89 -5.21
C ASP A 231 15.72 -4.37 -5.10
N LEU A 232 16.90 -3.86 -5.46
CA LEU A 232 17.24 -2.43 -5.50
C LEU A 232 17.26 -1.89 -6.94
N VAL A 233 16.63 -0.74 -7.13
CA VAL A 233 16.86 0.16 -8.28
C VAL A 233 17.48 1.44 -7.78
N ALA A 234 18.76 1.63 -8.07
CA ALA A 234 19.46 2.89 -7.86
C ALA A 234 19.06 3.85 -8.99
N VAL A 235 18.17 4.80 -8.71
CA VAL A 235 17.71 5.81 -9.67
C VAL A 235 18.56 7.07 -9.47
N LYS A 236 19.67 7.15 -10.21
CA LYS A 236 20.60 8.29 -10.14
C LYS A 236 20.06 9.47 -10.95
N LEU A 237 19.95 10.64 -10.32
CA LEU A 237 19.47 11.87 -10.94
C LEU A 237 20.42 13.05 -10.69
N GLN A 238 20.13 14.19 -11.31
CA GLN A 238 20.69 15.49 -10.94
C GLN A 238 19.59 16.32 -10.25
N LEU A 239 19.95 17.24 -9.35
CA LEU A 239 18.99 18.16 -8.71
C LEU A 239 18.54 19.28 -9.65
N THR A 240 17.85 18.91 -10.73
CA THR A 240 17.16 19.83 -11.65
C THR A 240 15.73 19.36 -11.87
N SER A 241 14.78 20.29 -12.03
CA SER A 241 13.35 19.99 -12.22
C SER A 241 13.13 19.00 -13.38
N TRP A 242 13.89 19.12 -14.48
CA TRP A 242 13.83 18.19 -15.60
C TRP A 242 14.37 16.79 -15.27
N SER A 243 15.54 16.68 -14.63
CA SER A 243 16.11 15.37 -14.27
C SER A 243 15.26 14.66 -13.21
N LEU A 244 14.60 15.41 -12.32
CA LEU A 244 13.63 14.86 -11.37
C LEU A 244 12.38 14.28 -12.08
N LEU A 245 11.72 15.03 -12.96
CA LEU A 245 10.58 14.49 -13.73
C LEU A 245 10.97 13.28 -14.57
N LYS A 246 12.17 13.30 -15.18
CA LYS A 246 12.70 12.16 -15.95
C LYS A 246 13.01 10.93 -15.07
N ALA A 247 13.38 11.12 -13.81
CA ALA A 247 13.57 10.02 -12.86
C ALA A 247 12.23 9.34 -12.53
N TRP A 248 11.22 10.13 -12.13
CA TRP A 248 9.87 9.64 -11.86
C TRP A 248 9.24 8.96 -13.09
N GLN A 249 9.40 9.53 -14.29
CA GLN A 249 8.94 8.90 -15.54
C GLN A 249 9.66 7.58 -15.83
N ALA A 250 10.97 7.51 -15.60
CA ALA A 250 11.72 6.28 -15.80
C ALA A 250 11.24 5.16 -14.86
N VAL A 251 10.90 5.47 -13.61
CA VAL A 251 10.27 4.50 -12.69
C VAL A 251 8.93 4.01 -13.23
N VAL A 252 8.04 4.90 -13.69
CA VAL A 252 6.73 4.51 -14.28
C VAL A 252 6.90 3.55 -15.46
N LEU A 253 7.82 3.86 -16.38
CA LEU A 253 8.08 3.03 -17.56
C LEU A 253 8.69 1.67 -17.18
N ASP A 254 9.65 1.69 -16.26
CA ASP A 254 10.36 0.51 -15.81
C ASP A 254 9.47 -0.46 -14.99
N VAL A 255 8.55 0.06 -14.15
CA VAL A 255 7.53 -0.74 -13.47
C VAL A 255 6.64 -1.47 -14.47
N LYS A 256 6.20 -0.79 -15.54
CA LYS A 256 5.42 -1.40 -16.64
C LYS A 256 6.25 -2.45 -17.38
N GLN A 257 7.45 -2.12 -17.82
CA GLN A 257 8.33 -3.01 -18.60
C GLN A 257 8.69 -4.30 -17.83
N ASN A 258 8.99 -4.20 -16.54
CA ASN A 258 9.37 -5.33 -15.70
C ASN A 258 8.18 -6.01 -14.99
N ARG A 259 6.93 -5.55 -15.24
CA ARG A 259 5.69 -6.09 -14.65
C ARG A 259 5.70 -6.08 -13.11
N LEU A 260 6.13 -4.95 -12.53
CA LEU A 260 6.31 -4.75 -11.08
C LEU A 260 5.09 -4.11 -10.40
N GLN A 261 3.94 -4.06 -11.08
CA GLN A 261 2.67 -3.59 -10.51
C GLN A 261 2.34 -4.33 -9.20
N GLY A 262 1.98 -3.59 -8.15
CA GLY A 262 1.72 -4.11 -6.80
C GLY A 262 2.96 -4.62 -6.05
N LYS A 263 4.15 -4.55 -6.65
CA LYS A 263 5.41 -5.14 -6.13
C LYS A 263 6.57 -4.15 -6.16
N ALA A 264 6.26 -2.86 -6.15
CA ALA A 264 7.22 -1.78 -6.21
C ALA A 264 6.99 -0.77 -5.08
N VAL A 265 8.08 -0.27 -4.52
CA VAL A 265 8.11 0.84 -3.57
C VAL A 265 9.10 1.89 -4.08
N VAL A 266 8.75 3.17 -4.00
CA VAL A 266 9.66 4.29 -4.29
C VAL A 266 10.01 4.99 -2.99
N SER A 267 11.30 5.20 -2.74
CA SER A 267 11.83 6.03 -1.66
C SER A 267 12.38 7.33 -2.24
N ASN A 268 11.71 8.45 -1.95
CA ASN A 268 12.14 9.79 -2.33
C ASN A 268 12.67 10.54 -1.10
N SER A 269 13.99 10.49 -0.93
CA SER A 269 14.70 11.01 0.25
C SER A 269 15.54 12.26 -0.06
N LYS A 270 15.76 12.53 -1.34
CA LYS A 270 16.41 13.73 -1.88
C LYS A 270 15.48 14.36 -2.92
N ALA A 271 15.92 15.44 -3.58
CA ALA A 271 15.16 16.12 -4.63
C ALA A 271 13.73 16.56 -4.22
N SER A 272 13.59 17.04 -2.97
CA SER A 272 12.36 17.69 -2.50
C SER A 272 12.37 19.18 -2.88
N ILE A 273 11.30 19.66 -3.50
CA ILE A 273 11.17 21.07 -3.92
C ILE A 273 10.24 21.80 -2.95
N ALA A 274 10.71 22.92 -2.39
CA ALA A 274 9.92 23.72 -1.44
C ALA A 274 8.71 24.37 -2.12
N TRP A 275 7.61 24.49 -1.37
CA TRP A 275 6.39 25.19 -1.78
C TRP A 275 6.63 26.65 -2.22
N SER A 276 7.70 27.27 -1.69
CA SER A 276 8.11 28.63 -2.01
C SER A 276 9.01 28.75 -3.25
N VAL A 277 9.37 27.65 -3.92
CA VAL A 277 9.96 27.73 -5.27
C VAL A 277 8.81 28.06 -6.22
N ASP A 278 9.02 29.04 -7.11
CA ASP A 278 8.01 30.00 -7.54
C ASP A 278 6.63 29.46 -7.95
N ARG A 279 5.63 30.35 -7.82
CA ARG A 279 4.26 30.11 -8.32
C ARG A 279 4.27 29.70 -9.80
N ASP A 280 5.29 30.11 -10.53
CA ASP A 280 5.52 29.89 -11.96
C ASP A 280 5.89 28.44 -12.34
N GLU A 281 6.42 27.62 -11.40
CA GLU A 281 6.67 26.19 -11.65
C GLU A 281 5.39 25.30 -11.58
N ARG A 282 4.22 25.85 -11.94
CA ARG A 282 2.96 25.09 -12.00
C ARG A 282 3.07 23.87 -12.89
N TRP A 283 3.68 24.03 -14.07
CA TRP A 283 3.91 22.96 -15.04
C TRP A 283 4.67 21.77 -14.44
N PHE A 284 5.66 22.03 -13.58
CA PHE A 284 6.44 20.98 -12.92
C PHE A 284 5.58 20.24 -11.89
N ARG A 285 4.81 20.98 -11.07
CA ARG A 285 3.93 20.40 -10.05
C ARG A 285 2.87 19.50 -10.70
N ASP A 286 2.22 19.97 -11.77
CA ASP A 286 1.18 19.21 -12.47
C ASP A 286 1.77 17.96 -13.17
N ALA A 287 2.98 18.06 -13.73
CA ALA A 287 3.70 16.92 -14.30
C ALA A 287 4.12 15.89 -13.23
N LEU A 288 4.63 16.34 -12.08
CA LEU A 288 4.98 15.47 -10.96
C LEU A 288 3.74 14.78 -10.38
N GLU A 289 2.63 15.50 -10.19
CA GLU A 289 1.36 14.93 -9.75
C GLU A 289 0.86 13.84 -10.72
N THR A 290 0.96 14.10 -12.04
CA THR A 290 0.60 13.14 -13.09
C THR A 290 1.47 11.88 -13.02
N LEU A 291 2.78 12.01 -12.77
CA LEU A 291 3.68 10.87 -12.60
C LEU A 291 3.40 10.08 -11.33
N LEU A 292 3.06 10.74 -10.22
CA LEU A 292 2.65 10.09 -8.96
C LEU A 292 1.34 9.32 -9.13
N LYS A 293 0.35 9.89 -9.81
CA LYS A 293 -0.91 9.20 -10.17
C LYS A 293 -0.68 8.01 -11.11
N ASN A 294 0.26 8.12 -12.05
CA ASN A 294 0.68 6.98 -12.89
C ASN A 294 1.33 5.86 -12.06
N LEU A 295 2.05 6.18 -10.98
CA LEU A 295 2.56 5.17 -10.04
C LEU A 295 1.45 4.56 -9.17
N GLU A 296 0.49 5.37 -8.73
CA GLU A 296 -0.69 4.91 -7.98
C GLU A 296 -1.55 3.93 -8.79
N THR A 297 -1.84 4.23 -10.05
CA THR A 297 -2.54 3.30 -10.98
C THR A 297 -1.75 2.02 -11.29
N LEU A 298 -0.44 2.02 -11.04
CA LEU A 298 0.44 0.85 -11.12
C LEU A 298 0.64 0.18 -9.75
N ASP A 299 -0.18 0.51 -8.75
CA ASP A 299 -0.14 -0.06 -7.40
C ASP A 299 1.26 0.06 -6.75
N VAL A 300 1.99 1.13 -7.07
CA VAL A 300 3.34 1.41 -6.54
C VAL A 300 3.21 2.23 -5.26
N VAL A 301 3.81 1.76 -4.18
CA VAL A 301 3.86 2.50 -2.92
C VAL A 301 4.89 3.62 -3.04
N VAL A 302 4.52 4.87 -2.75
CA VAL A 302 5.47 5.99 -2.71
C VAL A 302 5.70 6.43 -1.27
N VAL A 303 6.96 6.52 -0.86
CA VAL A 303 7.40 7.00 0.46
C VAL A 303 8.30 8.22 0.26
N SER A 304 8.01 9.31 0.97
CA SER A 304 8.71 10.60 0.84
C SER A 304 9.01 11.22 2.20
N SER A 305 10.10 11.98 2.31
CA SER A 305 10.50 12.66 3.54
C SER A 305 9.55 13.79 3.93
N SER A 306 9.29 13.96 5.24
CA SER A 306 8.51 15.13 5.71
C SER A 306 9.28 16.44 5.57
N GLY A 307 10.62 16.37 5.59
CA GLY A 307 11.54 17.50 5.46
C GLY A 307 12.20 17.89 6.79
N ASN A 308 13.30 18.65 6.69
CA ASN A 308 14.19 18.96 7.81
C ASN A 308 14.09 20.43 8.29
N PHE A 309 13.06 21.17 7.86
CA PHE A 309 12.85 22.57 8.24
C PHE A 309 11.99 22.69 9.50
N GLY A 310 12.46 22.18 10.65
CA GLY A 310 11.66 22.07 11.89
C GLY A 310 11.05 23.37 12.47
N THR A 311 11.42 24.54 11.94
CA THR A 311 10.74 25.82 12.22
C THR A 311 9.42 25.98 11.47
N GLN A 312 9.25 25.28 10.34
CA GLN A 312 8.01 25.11 9.60
C GLN A 312 7.36 23.81 10.11
N PHE A 313 6.49 23.91 11.11
CA PHE A 313 5.93 22.74 11.79
C PHE A 313 5.19 21.74 10.89
N GLU A 314 4.77 22.15 9.68
CA GLU A 314 4.12 21.29 8.70
C GLU A 314 5.01 21.00 7.48
N VAL A 315 4.79 19.84 6.85
CA VAL A 315 5.37 19.45 5.55
C VAL A 315 5.19 20.57 4.51
N SER A 316 6.29 21.04 3.93
CA SER A 316 6.31 22.18 3.01
C SER A 316 6.96 21.90 1.64
N THR A 317 7.19 20.63 1.30
CA THR A 317 7.87 20.24 0.07
C THR A 317 7.10 19.22 -0.78
N TYR A 318 7.32 19.26 -2.09
CA TYR A 318 6.91 18.22 -3.02
C TYR A 318 7.95 17.10 -3.09
N PRO A 319 7.53 15.82 -3.27
CA PRO A 319 6.17 15.36 -3.54
C PRO A 319 5.27 15.22 -2.29
N SER A 320 5.82 15.34 -1.08
CA SER A 320 5.11 15.06 0.19
C SER A 320 3.82 15.87 0.39
N LEU A 321 3.75 17.10 -0.14
CA LEU A 321 2.53 17.92 -0.16
C LEU A 321 1.35 17.30 -0.93
N PHE A 322 1.58 16.37 -1.86
CA PHE A 322 0.50 15.65 -2.54
C PHE A 322 -0.12 14.51 -1.71
N ALA A 323 0.35 14.25 -0.48
CA ALA A 323 -0.14 13.17 0.37
C ALA A 323 -1.62 13.29 0.83
N ASN A 324 -2.26 14.43 0.55
CA ASN A 324 -3.70 14.68 0.69
C ASN A 324 -4.53 14.35 -0.57
N ARG A 325 -3.87 14.06 -1.71
CA ARG A 325 -4.50 13.83 -3.03
C ARG A 325 -4.12 12.50 -3.69
N THR A 326 -3.10 11.82 -3.16
CA THR A 326 -2.59 10.50 -3.58
C THR A 326 -1.96 9.81 -2.35
N PRO A 327 -1.95 8.46 -2.22
CA PRO A 327 -1.57 7.75 -1.00
C PRO A 327 -0.04 7.68 -0.76
N ILE A 328 0.65 8.81 -0.87
CA ILE A 328 2.06 8.95 -0.46
C ILE A 328 2.16 8.74 1.05
N ILE A 329 3.10 7.91 1.48
CA ILE A 329 3.50 7.73 2.88
C ILE A 329 4.56 8.78 3.18
N VAL A 330 4.23 9.77 4.01
CA VAL A 330 5.19 10.79 4.43
C VAL A 330 5.85 10.38 5.74
N ALA A 331 7.18 10.31 5.74
CA ALA A 331 7.99 9.82 6.85
C ALA A 331 8.72 10.97 7.58
N GLY A 332 8.38 11.18 8.84
CA GLY A 332 9.15 12.04 9.76
C GLY A 332 10.28 11.31 10.48
N ALA A 333 11.11 12.03 11.23
CA ALA A 333 12.26 11.49 11.94
C ALA A 333 12.09 11.51 13.47
N VAL A 334 12.50 10.43 14.12
CA VAL A 334 12.69 10.35 15.58
C VAL A 334 14.12 10.01 15.94
N ASP A 335 14.50 10.23 17.19
CA ASP A 335 15.70 9.65 17.79
C ASP A 335 15.54 8.15 18.08
N ASN A 336 16.61 7.50 18.54
CA ASN A 336 16.58 6.09 18.95
C ASN A 336 15.80 5.81 20.26
N ASN A 337 15.16 6.83 20.85
CA ASN A 337 14.18 6.70 21.94
C ASN A 337 12.73 6.90 21.45
N GLY A 338 12.53 7.31 20.19
CA GLY A 338 11.23 7.61 19.60
C GLY A 338 10.69 9.01 19.92
N ARG A 339 11.55 9.93 20.38
CA ARG A 339 11.24 11.37 20.48
C ARG A 339 11.35 12.02 19.11
N LEU A 340 10.44 12.93 18.78
CA LEU A 340 10.48 13.69 17.52
C LEU A 340 11.83 14.42 17.40
N ALA A 341 12.50 14.28 16.26
CA ALA A 341 13.75 15.00 16.02
C ALA A 341 13.44 16.49 15.80
N PRO A 342 14.18 17.45 16.41
CA PRO A 342 13.84 18.88 16.34
C PRO A 342 13.78 19.49 14.94
N PHE A 343 14.46 18.88 13.96
CA PHE A 343 14.41 19.30 12.55
C PHE A 343 13.22 18.69 11.78
N SER A 344 12.59 17.63 12.28
CA SER A 344 11.57 16.90 11.54
C SER A 344 10.29 17.71 11.41
N GLN A 345 9.90 18.02 10.18
CA GLN A 345 8.58 18.61 9.91
C GLN A 345 7.48 17.60 10.27
N GLY A 346 6.36 18.14 10.77
CA GLY A 346 5.19 17.41 11.27
C GLY A 346 3.93 17.76 10.48
N GLY A 347 2.81 17.92 11.18
CA GLY A 347 1.50 18.24 10.59
C GLY A 347 0.73 17.02 10.04
N PRO A 348 -0.50 17.24 9.56
CA PRO A 348 -1.45 16.17 9.23
C PRO A 348 -1.05 15.29 8.02
N LEU A 349 -0.09 15.74 7.21
CA LEU A 349 0.41 14.95 6.08
C LEU A 349 1.37 13.82 6.52
N VAL A 350 2.00 13.93 7.70
CA VAL A 350 2.94 12.91 8.19
C VAL A 350 2.19 11.63 8.53
N THR A 351 2.52 10.57 7.78
CA THR A 351 1.87 9.26 7.90
C THR A 351 2.43 8.47 9.08
N THR A 352 3.75 8.53 9.30
CA THR A 352 4.44 7.93 10.44
C THR A 352 5.82 8.55 10.63
N THR A 353 6.49 8.26 11.73
CA THR A 353 7.91 8.53 11.90
C THR A 353 8.73 7.23 11.93
N ALA A 354 10.02 7.33 11.68
CA ALA A 354 11.00 6.28 11.92
C ALA A 354 12.33 6.91 12.40
N PRO A 355 13.26 6.12 12.99
CA PRO A 355 14.55 6.66 13.40
C PRO A 355 15.29 7.33 12.24
N GLY A 356 15.76 8.55 12.49
CA GLY A 356 16.46 9.38 11.51
C GLY A 356 17.50 10.30 12.15
N VAL A 357 17.94 10.00 13.37
CA VAL A 357 19.01 10.74 14.08
C VAL A 357 20.19 9.80 14.31
N ALA A 358 21.36 10.17 13.78
CA ALA A 358 22.61 9.44 13.90
C ALA A 358 22.50 7.93 13.58
N VAL A 359 21.73 7.57 12.54
CA VAL A 359 21.53 6.16 12.16
C VAL A 359 22.80 5.58 11.53
N LYS A 360 23.02 4.27 11.64
CA LYS A 360 24.14 3.63 10.96
C LYS A 360 23.74 3.25 9.53
N CYS A 361 24.53 3.66 8.55
CA CYS A 361 24.26 3.42 7.12
C CYS A 361 25.55 3.37 6.28
N ALA A 362 25.49 2.86 5.05
CA ALA A 362 26.65 2.73 4.17
C ALA A 362 27.26 4.10 3.78
N ALA A 363 28.59 4.18 3.68
CA ALA A 363 29.31 5.39 3.26
C ALA A 363 29.55 5.46 1.74
N MET A 364 29.85 6.66 1.25
CA MET A 364 30.18 6.94 -0.16
C MET A 364 31.39 6.14 -0.68
N SER A 365 32.34 5.81 0.20
CA SER A 365 33.65 5.28 -0.17
C SER A 365 33.96 3.93 0.50
N GLY A 366 34.82 3.15 -0.17
CA GLY A 366 35.20 1.81 0.26
C GLY A 366 34.07 0.78 0.20
N THR A 367 34.35 -0.45 0.63
CA THR A 367 33.40 -1.57 0.59
C THR A 367 32.78 -1.90 1.95
N SER A 368 33.20 -1.22 3.02
CA SER A 368 32.84 -1.56 4.41
C SER A 368 32.68 -0.39 5.38
N ALA A 369 32.88 0.86 4.94
CA ALA A 369 32.78 2.05 5.78
C ALA A 369 31.32 2.47 6.02
N TYR A 370 30.99 2.97 7.21
CA TYR A 370 29.65 3.43 7.56
C TYR A 370 29.67 4.90 7.94
N GLN A 371 28.60 5.61 7.61
CA GLN A 371 28.31 6.94 8.16
C GLN A 371 27.64 6.79 9.54
N ALA A 372 27.86 7.78 10.40
CA ALA A 372 27.30 7.89 11.73
C ALA A 372 27.24 9.37 12.17
N GLY A 373 26.42 9.69 13.16
CA GLY A 373 26.36 11.04 13.73
C GLY A 373 25.61 12.04 12.84
N LYS A 374 26.17 13.23 12.65
CA LYS A 374 25.49 14.34 11.97
C LYS A 374 25.22 14.03 10.49
N GLU A 375 26.18 13.44 9.78
CA GLU A 375 26.05 13.08 8.36
C GLU A 375 24.90 12.08 8.11
N SER A 376 24.56 11.26 9.11
CA SER A 376 23.44 10.31 9.07
C SER A 376 22.24 10.76 9.91
N THR A 377 21.97 12.07 9.93
CA THR A 377 20.82 12.68 10.60
C THR A 377 19.92 13.43 9.61
N GLY A 378 18.65 13.02 9.49
CA GLY A 378 17.66 13.61 8.60
C GLY A 378 16.42 12.72 8.37
N THR A 379 15.30 13.32 7.98
CA THR A 379 14.10 12.60 7.49
C THR A 379 14.40 11.78 6.22
N SER A 380 15.46 12.14 5.50
CA SER A 380 16.05 11.36 4.42
C SER A 380 16.36 9.92 4.80
N PHE A 381 16.66 9.62 6.07
CA PHE A 381 17.08 8.28 6.51
C PHE A 381 15.95 7.48 7.20
N SER A 382 14.93 8.16 7.72
CA SER A 382 13.70 7.53 8.20
C SER A 382 12.82 7.07 7.03
N THR A 383 12.75 7.87 5.96
CA THR A 383 12.03 7.58 4.70
C THR A 383 12.34 6.20 4.08
N PRO A 384 13.60 5.85 3.78
CA PRO A 384 13.94 4.56 3.18
C PRO A 384 13.73 3.40 4.14
N ALA A 385 13.85 3.61 5.46
CA ALA A 385 13.49 2.58 6.43
C ALA A 385 11.98 2.29 6.41
N VAL A 386 11.13 3.31 6.23
CA VAL A 386 9.68 3.14 6.01
C VAL A 386 9.38 2.53 4.64
N ALA A 387 10.15 2.85 3.59
CA ALA A 387 10.06 2.18 2.29
C ALA A 387 10.44 0.69 2.37
N GLY A 388 11.46 0.35 3.16
CA GLY A 388 11.79 -1.02 3.53
C GLY A 388 10.67 -1.69 4.32
N LEU A 389 10.00 -1.00 5.23
CA LEU A 389 8.82 -1.55 5.94
C LEU A 389 7.64 -1.83 4.98
N ALA A 390 7.38 -0.93 4.02
CA ALA A 390 6.37 -1.15 2.99
C ALA A 390 6.72 -2.40 2.14
N ALA A 391 7.98 -2.54 1.72
CA ALA A 391 8.43 -3.71 0.97
C ALA A 391 8.39 -5.01 1.80
N TYR A 392 8.72 -4.93 3.09
CA TYR A 392 8.56 -6.02 4.03
C TYR A 392 7.10 -6.50 4.04
N PHE A 393 6.13 -5.62 4.28
CA PHE A 393 4.71 -5.98 4.31
C PHE A 393 4.20 -6.55 2.98
N LEU A 394 4.60 -5.96 1.84
CA LEU A 394 4.25 -6.47 0.51
C LEU A 394 4.80 -7.87 0.22
N SER A 395 5.89 -8.29 0.89
CA SER A 395 6.49 -9.63 0.74
C SER A 395 5.82 -10.73 1.57
N LEU A 396 4.88 -10.39 2.47
CA LEU A 396 4.26 -11.36 3.38
C LEU A 396 3.01 -11.99 2.76
N ASP A 397 3.04 -13.30 2.54
CA ASP A 397 1.93 -14.04 1.94
C ASP A 397 0.63 -13.93 2.77
N SER A 398 0.72 -13.82 4.10
CA SER A 398 -0.44 -13.65 4.98
C SER A 398 -1.09 -12.25 4.92
N LEU A 399 -0.36 -11.23 4.46
CA LEU A 399 -0.91 -9.90 4.17
C LEU A 399 -1.39 -9.77 2.72
N ARG A 400 -1.03 -10.71 1.83
CA ARG A 400 -1.36 -10.64 0.41
C ARG A 400 -2.86 -10.40 0.11
N PRO A 401 -3.83 -11.10 0.75
CA PRO A 401 -5.25 -10.87 0.47
C PRO A 401 -5.74 -9.47 0.87
N ARG A 402 -5.09 -8.85 1.85
CA ARG A 402 -5.41 -7.50 2.33
C ARG A 402 -4.72 -6.41 1.51
N LEU A 403 -3.49 -6.64 1.08
CA LEU A 403 -2.67 -5.63 0.40
C LEU A 403 -2.83 -5.65 -1.12
N GLN A 404 -2.85 -6.82 -1.75
CA GLN A 404 -2.84 -6.97 -3.22
C GLN A 404 -4.24 -6.82 -3.85
N VAL A 405 -4.94 -5.75 -3.48
CA VAL A 405 -6.18 -5.29 -4.12
C VAL A 405 -5.81 -4.39 -5.31
N PRO A 406 -6.19 -4.72 -6.56
CA PRO A 406 -5.88 -3.90 -7.72
C PRO A 406 -6.38 -2.46 -7.59
N GLY A 407 -5.52 -1.48 -7.89
CA GLY A 407 -5.82 -0.06 -7.77
C GLY A 407 -5.92 0.45 -6.32
N SER A 408 -5.51 -0.33 -5.32
CA SER A 408 -5.56 0.05 -3.91
C SER A 408 -4.33 -0.36 -3.09
N VAL A 409 -3.31 -0.97 -3.70
CA VAL A 409 -2.14 -1.50 -2.95
C VAL A 409 -1.42 -0.39 -2.18
N ALA A 410 -1.19 0.76 -2.81
CA ALA A 410 -0.53 1.90 -2.16
C ALA A 410 -1.32 2.43 -0.95
N MET A 411 -2.64 2.54 -1.09
CA MET A 411 -3.55 2.96 -0.02
C MET A 411 -3.58 1.93 1.13
N ASN A 412 -3.66 0.64 0.79
CA ASN A 412 -3.70 -0.45 1.76
C ASN A 412 -2.40 -0.55 2.58
N VAL A 413 -1.23 -0.36 1.95
CA VAL A 413 0.06 -0.33 2.66
C VAL A 413 0.17 0.91 3.55
N LYS A 414 -0.26 2.09 3.07
CA LYS A 414 -0.32 3.32 3.89
C LYS A 414 -1.21 3.12 5.13
N ALA A 415 -2.42 2.58 4.94
CA ALA A 415 -3.35 2.27 6.01
C ALA A 415 -2.80 1.23 7.01
N LEU A 416 -2.13 0.17 6.52
CA LEU A 416 -1.52 -0.86 7.38
C LEU A 416 -0.41 -0.27 8.27
N ILE A 417 0.42 0.63 7.73
CA ILE A 417 1.43 1.35 8.51
C ILE A 417 0.77 2.25 9.56
N GLN A 418 -0.36 2.90 9.23
CA GLN A 418 -1.13 3.72 10.17
C GLN A 418 -1.94 2.93 11.20
N GLU A 419 -2.24 1.66 10.95
CA GLU A 419 -2.83 0.75 11.94
C GLU A 419 -1.79 0.34 13.00
N TYR A 420 -0.58 0.00 12.55
CA TYR A 420 0.45 -0.58 13.41
C TYR A 420 1.43 0.41 14.02
N HIS A 421 1.57 1.63 13.49
CA HIS A 421 2.43 2.64 14.11
C HIS A 421 1.94 3.07 15.50
N TYR A 422 2.87 3.30 16.43
CA TYR A 422 2.50 3.67 17.81
C TYR A 422 3.58 4.52 18.48
N ALA A 423 3.20 5.34 19.46
CA ALA A 423 4.14 6.21 20.18
C ALA A 423 5.07 5.38 21.08
N ARG A 424 6.40 5.57 20.96
CA ARG A 424 7.39 4.88 21.81
C ARG A 424 7.58 5.55 23.18
N VAL A 425 7.21 6.83 23.28
CA VAL A 425 7.18 7.63 24.52
C VAL A 425 5.82 8.31 24.66
N SER A 426 5.39 8.60 25.89
CA SER A 426 4.15 9.35 26.13
C SER A 426 4.20 10.72 25.44
N GLY A 427 3.12 11.11 24.76
CA GLY A 427 3.05 12.33 23.95
C GLY A 427 3.95 12.35 22.70
N GLY A 428 4.70 11.28 22.41
CA GLY A 428 5.57 11.20 21.24
C GLY A 428 4.82 10.91 19.92
N PRO A 429 5.45 11.14 18.76
CA PRO A 429 4.88 10.78 17.47
C PRO A 429 4.77 9.27 17.32
N LYS A 430 3.84 8.81 16.47
CA LYS A 430 3.67 7.38 16.18
C LYS A 430 4.77 6.87 15.25
N VAL A 431 5.63 6.01 15.80
CA VAL A 431 6.74 5.39 15.09
C VAL A 431 6.30 4.10 14.41
N ALA A 432 6.74 3.91 13.17
CA ALA A 432 6.49 2.74 12.34
C ALA A 432 6.88 1.43 13.06
N TRP A 433 6.12 0.36 12.82
CA TRP A 433 6.32 -0.95 13.46
C TRP A 433 5.99 -2.07 12.49
N ASN A 434 6.75 -3.16 12.53
CA ASN A 434 6.61 -4.32 11.65
C ASN A 434 5.54 -5.32 12.08
N ALA A 435 4.85 -5.04 13.20
CA ALA A 435 3.73 -5.81 13.74
C ALA A 435 3.97 -7.32 13.82
N HIS A 436 5.23 -7.76 13.95
CA HIS A 436 5.56 -9.17 13.76
C HIS A 436 4.88 -10.09 14.79
N THR A 437 4.43 -9.56 15.94
CA THR A 437 3.66 -10.30 16.95
C THR A 437 2.15 -10.40 16.66
N LEU A 438 1.60 -9.56 15.77
CA LEU A 438 0.17 -9.54 15.42
C LEU A 438 -0.14 -10.29 14.12
N LEU A 439 0.82 -10.30 13.19
CA LEU A 439 0.67 -10.96 11.90
C LEU A 439 0.59 -12.48 12.07
N ARG A 440 -0.58 -13.05 11.76
CA ARG A 440 -0.84 -14.48 11.85
C ARG A 440 -0.02 -15.26 10.82
N SER A 441 0.29 -16.50 11.17
CA SER A 441 0.98 -17.50 10.34
C SER A 441 0.08 -18.08 9.27
#